data_AF-A0A7S2FV99-F1
#
_entry.id   AF-A0A7S2FV99-F1
#
_cell.length_a   1.000
_cell.length_b   1.000
_cell.length_c   1.000
_cell.angle_alpha   90.00
_cell.angle_beta   90.00
_cell.angle_gamma   90.00
#
_symmetry.space_group_name_H-M   'P 1'
#
loop_
_entity.id
_entity.type
_entity.pdbx_description
1 polymer ?
#
loop_
_entity_poly.entity_id
_entity_poly.type
_entity_poly.pdbx_seq_one_letter_code
_entity_poly.pdbx_strand_id
1 'polypeptide(L)'
;AQLTKNNKLKLTTPIFETMARFAALIALCLAASASAFTPVFNRAQSTVVMSAEQSSRRGFVQTVGAFGAMVGASSAALADGAQSMSTRQRSKGIYGARIVALDQAVAAGDFAAVEEQKNAFVLFVSGGFTTPSGKVIAKELKADYANIFAAVSNKDQAALKSSYAEFVKKADIRPLYDEKTKAYTQGYSTEYDWKAYTPKGTIYQR
;
A
#
# COMPACT_ATOMS: atom_id res chain seq x y z
N ALA A 1 -5.37 22.11 -88.75
CA ALA A 1 -4.92 21.30 -87.61
C ALA A 1 -5.80 21.64 -86.41
N GLN A 2 -6.53 20.65 -85.90
CA GLN A 2 -7.49 20.76 -84.80
C GLN A 2 -6.77 20.64 -83.45
N LEU A 3 -7.14 21.47 -82.48
CA LEU A 3 -6.69 21.36 -81.08
C LEU A 3 -7.91 21.08 -80.20
N THR A 4 -7.87 19.90 -79.61
CA THR A 4 -8.93 19.20 -78.87
C THR A 4 -9.21 19.87 -77.51
N LYS A 5 -10.47 20.23 -77.28
CA LYS A 5 -11.01 20.52 -75.94
C LYS A 5 -11.39 19.20 -75.29
N ASN A 6 -10.85 18.90 -74.10
CA ASN A 6 -11.45 18.05 -73.06
C ASN A 6 -10.51 17.99 -71.84
N ASN A 7 -10.93 18.53 -70.68
CA ASN A 7 -10.93 17.74 -69.45
C ASN A 7 -11.64 18.47 -68.30
N LYS A 8 -12.73 17.84 -67.84
CA LYS A 8 -13.37 18.08 -66.54
C LYS A 8 -12.47 17.49 -65.45
N LEU A 9 -12.18 18.22 -64.38
CA LEU A 9 -11.76 17.64 -63.10
C LEU A 9 -12.44 18.40 -61.96
N LYS A 10 -13.44 17.74 -61.37
CA LYS A 10 -14.06 18.10 -60.10
C LYS A 10 -13.06 17.77 -58.98
N LEU A 11 -12.73 18.74 -58.14
CA LEU A 11 -11.96 18.52 -56.92
C LEU A 11 -12.93 18.53 -55.73
N THR A 12 -13.47 17.36 -55.40
CA THR A 12 -14.19 17.11 -54.16
C THR A 12 -13.21 16.53 -53.14
N THR A 13 -12.90 17.30 -52.09
CA THR A 13 -12.10 16.90 -50.93
C THR A 13 -12.99 16.36 -49.82
N PRO A 14 -12.83 15.10 -49.35
CA PRO A 14 -13.44 14.62 -48.11
C PRO A 14 -12.36 14.44 -47.03
N ILE A 15 -11.91 15.53 -46.41
CA ILE A 15 -10.90 15.47 -45.33
C ILE A 15 -11.56 15.63 -43.94
N PHE A 16 -12.81 16.10 -43.88
CA PHE A 16 -13.46 16.44 -42.61
C PHE A 16 -14.21 15.27 -41.93
N GLU A 17 -14.55 14.19 -42.64
CA GLU A 17 -15.33 13.06 -42.08
C GLU A 17 -14.48 12.00 -41.34
N THR A 18 -13.16 11.98 -41.52
CA THR A 18 -12.29 10.94 -40.95
C THR A 18 -11.90 11.20 -39.49
N MET A 19 -11.90 12.45 -39.03
CA MET A 19 -11.48 12.81 -37.67
C MET A 19 -12.56 12.52 -36.62
N ALA A 20 -13.85 12.62 -36.97
CA ALA A 20 -14.96 12.33 -36.05
C ALA A 20 -15.13 10.83 -35.76
N ARG A 21 -14.73 9.95 -36.69
CA ARG A 21 -14.80 8.48 -36.52
C ARG A 21 -13.65 7.91 -35.70
N PHE A 22 -12.51 8.58 -35.64
CA PHE A 22 -11.35 8.16 -34.84
C PHE A 22 -11.54 8.43 -33.33
N ALA A 23 -12.22 9.51 -32.96
CA ALA A 23 -12.51 9.83 -31.56
C ALA A 23 -13.53 8.86 -30.92
N ALA A 24 -14.51 8.39 -31.69
CA ALA A 24 -15.51 7.44 -31.22
C ALA A 24 -14.93 6.03 -30.94
N LEU A 25 -13.84 5.64 -31.62
CA LEU A 25 -13.23 4.32 -31.47
C LEU A 25 -12.40 4.20 -30.18
N ILE A 26 -11.82 5.31 -29.70
CA ILE A 26 -10.99 5.33 -28.49
C ILE A 26 -11.84 5.26 -27.20
N ALA A 27 -13.06 5.82 -27.22
CA ALA A 27 -13.97 5.79 -26.07
C ALA A 27 -14.55 4.40 -25.79
N LEU A 28 -14.67 3.53 -26.81
CA LEU A 28 -15.18 2.16 -26.65
C LEU A 28 -14.14 1.20 -26.04
N CYS A 29 -12.85 1.41 -26.29
CA CYS A 29 -11.79 0.57 -25.75
C CYS A 29 -11.52 0.78 -24.25
N LEU A 30 -11.86 1.95 -23.69
CA LEU A 30 -11.65 2.22 -22.26
C LEU A 30 -12.77 1.66 -21.36
N ALA A 31 -13.95 1.35 -21.93
CA ALA A 31 -15.07 0.77 -21.20
C ALA A 31 -15.01 -0.78 -21.11
N ALA A 32 -14.20 -1.42 -21.96
CA ALA A 32 -14.07 -2.88 -22.01
C ALA A 32 -13.06 -3.45 -21.00
N SER A 33 -12.20 -2.63 -20.40
CA SER A 33 -11.17 -3.10 -19.45
C SER A 33 -11.67 -3.31 -18.02
N ALA A 34 -12.95 -3.07 -17.74
CA ALA A 34 -13.51 -3.13 -16.38
C ALA A 34 -14.13 -4.50 -15.99
N SER A 35 -14.14 -5.50 -16.86
CA SER A 35 -14.82 -6.79 -16.62
C SER A 35 -13.91 -8.00 -16.38
N ALA A 36 -12.58 -7.83 -16.31
CA ALA A 36 -11.64 -8.95 -16.15
C ALA A 36 -11.23 -9.27 -14.70
N PHE A 37 -11.72 -8.53 -13.70
CA PHE A 37 -11.45 -8.80 -12.28
C PHE A 37 -12.74 -8.85 -11.46
N THR A 38 -13.58 -9.84 -11.77
CA THR A 38 -14.62 -10.28 -10.84
C THR A 38 -14.07 -11.45 -10.02
N PRO A 39 -14.00 -11.36 -8.68
CA PRO A 39 -13.65 -12.52 -7.87
C PRO A 39 -14.74 -13.59 -8.02
N VAL A 40 -14.38 -14.76 -8.57
CA VAL A 40 -15.23 -15.95 -8.54
C VAL A 40 -15.27 -16.45 -7.10
N PHE A 41 -16.35 -16.10 -6.39
CA PHE A 41 -16.64 -16.72 -5.10
C PHE A 41 -17.35 -18.05 -5.33
N ASN A 42 -16.66 -19.17 -5.13
CA ASN A 42 -17.30 -20.47 -4.94
C ASN A 42 -18.04 -20.43 -3.60
N ARG A 43 -19.32 -20.01 -3.62
CA ARG A 43 -20.22 -20.15 -2.48
C ARG A 43 -20.76 -21.58 -2.48
N ALA A 44 -20.30 -22.39 -1.52
CA ALA A 44 -20.93 -23.65 -1.18
C ALA A 44 -22.43 -23.41 -0.92
N GLN A 45 -23.29 -24.14 -1.64
CA GLN A 45 -24.73 -24.13 -1.49
C GLN A 45 -25.13 -24.96 -0.27
N SER A 46 -25.82 -24.35 0.70
CA SER A 46 -26.66 -25.08 1.64
C SER A 46 -28.05 -24.43 1.70
N THR A 47 -28.91 -24.93 0.83
CA THR A 47 -30.33 -25.28 1.00
C THR A 47 -31.30 -24.36 1.76
N VAL A 48 -32.26 -23.82 0.98
CA VAL A 48 -33.75 -23.85 1.13
C VAL A 48 -34.40 -23.22 2.37
N VAL A 49 -35.31 -22.25 2.17
CA VAL A 49 -36.79 -22.40 2.35
C VAL A 49 -37.52 -21.33 1.52
N MET A 50 -38.56 -21.76 0.80
CA MET A 50 -39.47 -20.94 0.00
C MET A 50 -40.57 -20.32 0.86
N SER A 51 -40.93 -19.07 0.61
CA SER A 51 -42.34 -18.65 0.59
C SER A 51 -42.50 -17.54 -0.42
N ALA A 52 -43.41 -17.76 -1.36
CA ALA A 52 -43.77 -16.83 -2.40
C ALA A 52 -44.76 -15.81 -1.84
N GLU A 53 -44.41 -14.53 -1.83
CA GLU A 53 -45.38 -13.51 -2.21
C GLU A 53 -44.69 -12.23 -2.68
N GLN A 54 -45.15 -11.78 -3.82
CA GLN A 54 -44.65 -10.68 -4.62
C GLN A 54 -44.98 -9.35 -3.94
N SER A 55 -44.00 -8.62 -3.39
CA SER A 55 -44.21 -7.22 -2.99
C SER A 55 -42.92 -6.39 -2.84
N SER A 56 -42.69 -5.59 -3.89
CA SER A 56 -42.09 -4.25 -3.88
C SER A 56 -40.63 -4.05 -3.44
N ARG A 57 -39.82 -3.58 -4.41
CA ARG A 57 -38.44 -3.04 -4.29
C ARG A 57 -38.21 -2.01 -3.16
N ARG A 58 -39.28 -1.51 -2.53
CA ARG A 58 -39.25 -0.60 -1.38
C ARG A 58 -38.76 -1.26 -0.09
N GLY A 59 -39.01 -2.56 0.11
CA GLY A 59 -38.53 -3.31 1.26
C GLY A 59 -37.01 -3.51 1.26
N PHE A 60 -36.40 -3.65 0.07
CA PHE A 60 -34.95 -3.74 -0.07
C PHE A 60 -34.24 -2.42 0.30
N VAL A 61 -34.83 -1.28 -0.05
CA VAL A 61 -34.28 0.04 0.32
C VAL A 61 -34.39 0.28 1.84
N GLN A 62 -35.45 -0.20 2.49
CA GLN A 62 -35.57 -0.13 3.95
C GLN A 62 -34.59 -1.05 4.68
N THR A 63 -34.33 -2.26 4.17
CA THR A 63 -33.33 -3.17 4.75
C THR A 63 -31.89 -2.67 4.54
N VAL A 64 -31.59 -2.01 3.41
CA VAL A 64 -30.29 -1.36 3.17
C VAL A 64 -30.14 -0.09 4.03
N GLY A 65 -31.21 0.67 4.24
CA GLY A 65 -31.21 1.84 5.14
C GLY A 65 -31.03 1.47 6.61
N ALA A 66 -31.62 0.37 7.07
CA ALA A 66 -31.48 -0.12 8.44
C ALA A 66 -30.09 -0.72 8.73
N PHE A 67 -29.45 -1.37 7.75
CA PHE A 67 -28.09 -1.88 7.92
C PHE A 67 -27.04 -0.75 7.92
N GLY A 68 -27.28 0.35 7.19
CA GLY A 68 -26.42 1.53 7.20
C GLY A 68 -26.43 2.31 8.53
N ALA A 69 -27.53 2.26 9.28
CA ALA A 69 -27.64 2.95 10.57
C ALA A 69 -26.95 2.21 11.73
N MET A 70 -26.73 0.89 11.63
CA MET A 70 -26.11 0.10 12.71
C MET A 70 -24.57 0.00 12.60
N VAL A 71 -23.98 0.33 11.44
CA VAL A 71 -22.52 0.36 11.23
C VAL A 71 -21.89 1.72 11.58
N GLY A 72 -22.71 2.77 11.73
CA GLY A 72 -22.24 4.14 11.97
C GLY A 72 -21.89 4.49 13.42
N ALA A 73 -22.34 3.71 14.41
CA ALA A 73 -22.29 4.10 15.83
C ALA A 73 -21.23 3.37 16.69
N SER A 74 -20.32 2.57 16.08
CA SER A 74 -19.33 1.77 16.82
C SER A 74 -17.88 1.95 16.36
N SER A 75 -17.63 2.70 15.28
CA SER A 75 -16.28 2.82 14.72
C SER A 75 -15.37 3.83 15.44
N ALA A 76 -15.92 4.75 16.24
CA ALA A 76 -15.10 5.76 16.93
C ALA A 76 -14.44 5.21 18.21
N ALA A 77 -15.08 4.30 18.94
CA ALA A 77 -14.54 3.70 20.16
C ALA A 77 -13.53 2.58 19.88
N LEU A 78 -13.62 1.90 18.72
CA LEU A 78 -12.70 0.85 18.30
C LEU A 78 -11.51 1.37 17.47
N ALA A 79 -11.56 2.62 16.98
CA ALA A 79 -10.46 3.22 16.22
C ALA A 79 -9.23 3.55 17.09
N ASP A 80 -9.43 4.00 18.33
CA ASP A 80 -8.32 4.29 19.25
C ASP A 80 -7.68 3.01 19.81
N GLY A 81 -8.47 1.93 19.96
CA GLY A 81 -7.96 0.60 20.32
C GLY A 81 -7.03 -0.01 19.26
N ALA A 82 -7.29 0.27 17.97
CA ALA A 82 -6.40 -0.15 16.87
C ALA A 82 -5.10 0.68 16.80
N GLN A 83 -5.11 1.92 17.28
CA GLN A 83 -4.01 2.88 17.19
C GLN A 83 -3.47 3.29 18.57
N SER A 84 -3.11 2.28 19.36
CA SER A 84 -2.53 2.48 20.69
C SER A 84 -1.02 2.76 20.65
N MET A 85 -0.46 3.19 21.80
CA MET A 85 1.00 3.28 21.95
C MET A 85 1.69 1.93 21.77
N SER A 86 1.06 0.82 22.17
CA SER A 86 1.65 -0.52 22.07
C SER A 86 1.69 -1.02 20.63
N THR A 87 0.66 -0.75 19.81
CA THR A 87 0.69 -1.10 18.37
C THR A 87 1.74 -0.29 17.62
N ARG A 88 1.88 1.01 17.93
CA ARG A 88 2.96 1.85 17.39
C ARG A 88 4.34 1.33 17.75
N GLN A 89 4.58 1.02 19.03
CA GLN A 89 5.87 0.51 19.49
C GLN A 89 6.19 -0.86 18.87
N ARG A 90 5.19 -1.73 18.72
CA ARG A 90 5.33 -3.01 18.03
C ARG A 90 5.78 -2.82 16.59
N SER A 91 5.12 -1.94 15.83
CA SER A 91 5.52 -1.64 14.45
C SER A 91 6.93 -1.05 14.37
N LYS A 92 7.25 -0.05 15.20
CA LYS A 92 8.60 0.53 15.23
C LYS A 92 9.66 -0.51 15.64
N GLY A 93 9.33 -1.40 16.57
CA GLY A 93 10.22 -2.43 17.09
C GLY A 93 10.54 -3.51 16.08
N ILE A 94 9.51 -4.16 15.53
CA ILE A 94 9.65 -5.28 14.57
C ILE A 94 10.27 -4.77 13.27
N TYR A 95 9.66 -3.76 12.65
CA TYR A 95 10.10 -3.32 11.33
C TYR A 95 11.37 -2.48 11.41
N GLY A 96 11.57 -1.72 12.49
CA GLY A 96 12.84 -1.00 12.71
C GLY A 96 14.01 -1.96 12.90
N ALA A 97 13.82 -3.10 13.57
CA ALA A 97 14.86 -4.12 13.68
C ALA A 97 15.22 -4.73 12.31
N ARG A 98 14.23 -4.95 11.43
CA ARG A 98 14.46 -5.42 10.06
C ARG A 98 15.21 -4.39 9.22
N ILE A 99 14.93 -3.10 9.41
CA ILE A 99 15.62 -2.02 8.72
C ILE A 99 17.08 -1.97 9.17
N VAL A 100 17.37 -1.94 10.48
CA VAL A 100 18.76 -1.94 11.00
C VAL A 100 19.57 -3.16 10.54
N ALA A 101 18.95 -4.33 10.39
CA ALA A 101 19.64 -5.51 9.87
C ALA A 101 20.17 -5.32 8.44
N LEU A 102 19.66 -4.33 7.69
CA LEU A 102 20.13 -3.99 6.35
C LEU A 102 21.36 -3.09 6.34
N ASP A 103 21.84 -2.57 7.47
CA ASP A 103 23.03 -1.70 7.53
C ASP A 103 24.22 -2.31 6.79
N GLN A 104 24.46 -3.62 7.00
CA GLN A 104 25.54 -4.34 6.33
C GLN A 104 25.27 -4.55 4.83
N ALA A 105 24.03 -4.83 4.45
CA ALA A 105 23.64 -4.97 3.04
C ALA A 105 23.78 -3.65 2.27
N VAL A 106 23.36 -2.54 2.87
CA VAL A 106 23.52 -1.18 2.33
C VAL A 106 25.01 -0.81 2.23
N ALA A 107 25.81 -1.17 3.24
CA ALA A 107 27.27 -0.99 3.20
C ALA A 107 27.91 -1.76 2.02
N ALA A 108 27.50 -3.02 1.83
CA ALA A 108 27.98 -3.92 0.78
C ALA A 108 27.43 -3.59 -0.62
N GLY A 109 26.35 -2.80 -0.73
CA GLY A 109 25.69 -2.52 -2.00
C GLY A 109 24.78 -3.66 -2.48
N ASP A 110 24.28 -4.48 -1.57
CA ASP A 110 23.30 -5.53 -1.87
C ASP A 110 21.90 -4.93 -2.01
N PHE A 111 21.56 -4.58 -3.25
CA PHE A 111 20.27 -4.00 -3.62
C PHE A 111 19.12 -5.01 -3.49
N ALA A 112 19.37 -6.31 -3.67
CA ALA A 112 18.35 -7.34 -3.61
C ALA A 112 17.82 -7.50 -2.18
N ALA A 113 18.72 -7.52 -1.19
CA ALA A 113 18.33 -7.56 0.22
C ALA A 113 17.46 -6.35 0.63
N VAL A 114 17.76 -5.15 0.12
CA VAL A 114 16.95 -3.95 0.39
C VAL A 114 15.59 -4.03 -0.31
N GLU A 115 15.55 -4.57 -1.52
CA GLU A 115 14.32 -4.77 -2.28
C GLU A 115 13.37 -5.78 -1.62
N GLU A 116 13.88 -6.90 -1.12
CA GLU A 116 13.09 -7.88 -0.37
C GLU A 116 12.43 -7.28 0.88
N GLN A 117 13.09 -6.29 1.50
CA GLN A 117 12.62 -5.61 2.70
C GLN A 117 11.78 -4.36 2.40
N LYS A 118 11.33 -4.12 1.16
CA LYS A 118 10.45 -3.00 0.79
C LYS A 118 9.26 -2.83 1.75
N ASN A 119 8.63 -3.93 2.11
CA ASN A 119 7.48 -3.94 3.02
C ASN A 119 7.84 -3.48 4.44
N ALA A 120 9.08 -3.68 4.90
CA ALA A 120 9.51 -3.23 6.22
C ALA A 120 9.48 -1.70 6.32
N PHE A 121 9.96 -0.97 5.31
CA PHE A 121 9.90 0.49 5.29
C PHE A 121 8.46 1.01 5.30
N VAL A 122 7.60 0.43 4.45
CA VAL A 122 6.19 0.84 4.35
C VAL A 122 5.44 0.60 5.66
N LEU A 123 5.63 -0.57 6.28
CA LEU A 123 4.94 -0.95 7.53
C LEU A 123 5.51 -0.23 8.75
N PHE A 124 6.80 0.08 8.75
CA PHE A 124 7.42 0.93 9.77
C PHE A 124 6.80 2.32 9.80
N VAL A 125 6.69 2.95 8.62
CA VAL A 125 6.13 4.31 8.52
C VAL A 125 4.62 4.31 8.79
N SER A 126 3.87 3.37 8.21
CA SER A 126 2.41 3.33 8.36
C SER A 126 1.94 2.95 9.76
N GLY A 127 2.65 2.06 10.45
CA GLY A 127 2.30 1.61 11.80
C GLY A 127 2.94 2.42 12.91
N GLY A 128 4.14 2.99 12.71
CA GLY A 128 4.89 3.69 13.74
C GLY A 128 4.46 5.16 13.95
N PHE A 129 3.92 5.80 12.91
CA PHE A 129 3.70 7.25 12.88
C PHE A 129 2.23 7.62 12.66
N THR A 130 1.36 7.07 13.49
CA THR A 130 -0.10 7.19 13.32
C THR A 130 -0.72 8.36 14.08
N THR A 131 0.04 8.99 14.97
CA THR A 131 -0.37 10.21 15.68
C THR A 131 -0.44 11.41 14.72
N PRO A 132 -1.22 12.46 15.03
CA PRO A 132 -1.31 13.65 14.16
C PRO A 132 0.06 14.29 13.85
N SER A 133 0.92 14.44 14.87
CA SER A 133 2.30 14.91 14.71
C SER A 133 3.18 13.90 13.98
N GLY A 134 3.02 12.61 14.27
CA GLY A 134 3.72 11.53 13.59
C GLY A 134 3.43 11.49 12.10
N LYS A 135 2.19 11.77 11.67
CA LYS A 135 1.80 11.79 10.25
C LYS A 135 2.56 12.84 9.42
N VAL A 136 3.05 13.92 10.04
CA VAL A 136 3.92 14.90 9.36
C VAL A 136 5.27 14.26 9.06
N ILE A 137 5.90 13.66 10.06
CA ILE A 137 7.15 12.91 9.92
C ILE A 137 6.99 11.75 8.95
N ALA A 138 5.83 11.07 8.96
CA ALA A 138 5.52 9.97 8.07
C ALA A 138 5.55 10.39 6.59
N LYS A 139 5.15 11.63 6.27
CA LYS A 139 5.22 12.14 4.89
C LYS A 139 6.66 12.34 4.44
N GLU A 140 7.51 12.85 5.31
CA GLU A 140 8.94 13.03 5.04
C GLU A 140 9.63 11.67 4.86
N LEU A 141 9.39 10.73 5.78
CA LEU A 141 9.91 9.36 5.69
C LEU A 141 9.43 8.61 4.44
N LYS A 142 8.22 8.93 3.94
CA LYS A 142 7.71 8.40 2.67
C LYS A 142 8.51 8.88 1.47
N ALA A 143 8.90 10.15 1.45
CA ALA A 143 9.78 10.66 0.42
C ALA A 143 11.17 10.00 0.50
N ASP A 144 11.70 9.82 1.71
CA ASP A 144 13.02 9.21 1.91
C ASP A 144 13.06 7.74 1.47
N TYR A 145 12.09 6.91 1.87
CA TYR A 145 12.11 5.51 1.41
C TYR A 145 11.80 5.38 -0.08
N ALA A 146 11.07 6.33 -0.68
CA ALA A 146 10.90 6.37 -2.14
C ALA A 146 12.24 6.66 -2.83
N ASN A 147 13.06 7.56 -2.27
CA ASN A 147 14.43 7.82 -2.75
C ASN A 147 15.34 6.59 -2.57
N ILE A 148 15.21 5.85 -1.47
CA ILE A 148 15.91 4.58 -1.27
C ILE A 148 15.54 3.60 -2.40
N PHE A 149 14.26 3.42 -2.69
CA PHE A 149 13.83 2.49 -3.74
C PHE A 149 14.20 2.98 -5.15
N ALA A 150 14.22 4.29 -5.39
CA ALA A 150 14.75 4.84 -6.63
C ALA A 150 16.25 4.56 -6.78
N ALA A 151 17.03 4.70 -5.70
CA ALA A 151 18.45 4.37 -5.69
C ALA A 151 18.69 2.87 -5.93
N VAL A 152 17.86 1.99 -5.36
CA VAL A 152 17.88 0.54 -5.63
C VAL A 152 17.60 0.25 -7.10
N SER A 153 16.55 0.86 -7.69
CA SER A 153 16.23 0.68 -9.11
C SER A 153 17.33 1.20 -10.04
N ASN A 154 17.98 2.31 -9.69
CA ASN A 154 19.09 2.88 -10.44
C ASN A 154 20.44 2.22 -10.14
N LYS A 155 20.49 1.24 -9.22
CA LYS A 155 21.71 0.59 -8.72
C LYS A 155 22.78 1.60 -8.23
N ASP A 156 22.34 2.70 -7.65
CA ASP A 156 23.22 3.75 -7.12
C ASP A 156 23.51 3.51 -5.64
N GLN A 157 24.72 3.00 -5.35
CA GLN A 157 25.14 2.68 -3.99
C GLN A 157 25.37 3.93 -3.13
N ALA A 158 25.81 5.04 -3.71
CA ALA A 158 26.08 6.27 -2.97
C ALA A 158 24.76 6.94 -2.55
N ALA A 159 23.82 7.05 -3.49
CA ALA A 159 22.48 7.55 -3.21
C ALA A 159 21.74 6.65 -2.22
N LEU A 160 21.90 5.33 -2.31
CA LEU A 160 21.34 4.38 -1.36
C LEU A 160 21.85 4.63 0.06
N LYS A 161 23.18 4.73 0.25
CA LYS A 161 23.79 4.97 1.56
C LYS A 161 23.34 6.30 2.18
N SER A 162 23.30 7.36 1.38
CA SER A 162 22.87 8.68 1.85
C SER A 162 21.40 8.70 2.27
N SER A 163 20.51 8.23 1.38
CA SER A 163 19.06 8.21 1.65
C SER A 163 18.69 7.28 2.80
N TYR A 164 19.38 6.14 2.91
CA TYR A 164 19.20 5.21 4.02
C TYR A 164 19.66 5.81 5.36
N ALA A 165 20.82 6.47 5.41
CA ALA A 165 21.31 7.13 6.62
C ALA A 165 20.37 8.27 7.08
N GLU A 166 19.86 9.07 6.13
CA GLU A 166 18.87 10.10 6.43
C GLU A 166 17.56 9.51 6.97
N PHE A 167 17.07 8.43 6.35
CA PHE A 167 15.88 7.73 6.80
C PHE A 167 16.04 7.23 8.24
N VAL A 168 17.12 6.50 8.53
CA VAL A 168 17.41 5.95 9.87
C VAL A 168 17.49 7.06 10.92
N LYS A 169 18.13 8.19 10.58
CA LYS A 169 18.27 9.35 11.46
C LYS A 169 16.93 10.03 11.75
N LYS A 170 16.12 10.33 10.72
CA LYS A 170 14.80 10.98 10.89
C LYS A 170 13.79 10.07 11.58
N ALA A 171 13.87 8.77 11.31
CA ALA A 171 13.01 7.77 11.91
C ALA A 171 13.34 7.46 13.38
N ASP A 172 14.50 7.94 13.88
CA ASP A 172 15.05 7.64 15.20
C ASP A 172 15.12 6.12 15.45
N ILE A 173 15.66 5.38 14.48
CA ILE A 173 15.80 3.94 14.60
C ILE A 173 17.05 3.64 15.42
N ARG A 174 16.83 3.12 16.62
CA ARG A 174 17.92 2.72 17.51
C ARG A 174 18.53 1.38 17.11
N PRO A 175 19.85 1.21 17.31
CA PRO A 175 20.53 -0.06 17.09
C PRO A 175 19.95 -1.19 17.96
N LEU A 176 20.27 -2.43 17.60
CA LEU A 176 19.92 -3.62 18.38
C LEU A 176 20.61 -3.59 19.76
N TYR A 177 20.01 -4.22 20.77
CA TYR A 177 20.63 -4.29 22.10
C TYR A 177 21.94 -5.09 22.03
N ASP A 178 22.97 -4.53 22.65
CA ASP A 178 24.28 -5.14 22.75
C ASP A 178 24.33 -6.16 23.90
N GLU A 179 25.25 -7.13 23.86
CA GLU A 179 25.26 -8.29 24.77
C GLU A 179 25.28 -7.89 26.26
N LYS A 180 26.03 -6.82 26.60
CA LYS A 180 26.10 -6.28 27.97
C LYS A 180 24.76 -5.70 28.45
N THR A 181 24.00 -5.08 27.56
CA THR A 181 22.67 -4.54 27.90
C THR A 181 21.61 -5.62 28.00
N LYS A 182 21.80 -6.78 27.34
CA LYS A 182 20.83 -7.89 27.40
C LYS A 182 20.72 -8.50 28.79
N ALA A 183 21.82 -8.58 29.55
CA ALA A 183 21.85 -9.14 30.89
C ALA A 183 21.04 -8.34 31.93
N TYR A 184 20.84 -7.03 31.70
CA TYR A 184 20.16 -6.12 32.64
C TYR A 184 18.82 -5.59 32.13
N THR A 185 18.30 -6.15 31.03
CA THR A 185 17.04 -5.70 30.43
C THR A 185 15.99 -6.79 30.54
N GLN A 186 14.76 -6.36 30.82
CA GLN A 186 13.57 -7.20 30.68
C GLN A 186 12.82 -6.74 29.43
N GLY A 187 13.00 -7.48 28.35
CA GLY A 187 12.40 -7.20 27.04
C GLY A 187 10.96 -7.68 26.96
N TYR A 188 10.67 -8.88 27.47
CA TYR A 188 9.34 -9.51 27.44
C TYR A 188 9.03 -10.26 28.74
N SER A 189 7.75 -10.50 29.00
CA SER A 189 7.27 -11.32 30.13
C SER A 189 6.33 -12.45 29.70
N THR A 190 5.82 -12.40 28.47
CA THR A 190 4.95 -13.43 27.88
C THR A 190 5.44 -13.77 26.48
N GLU A 191 5.11 -14.98 26.02
CA GLU A 191 5.44 -15.48 24.68
C GLU A 191 4.66 -14.73 23.59
N TYR A 192 3.58 -14.04 23.96
CA TYR A 192 2.79 -13.20 23.06
C TYR A 192 3.45 -11.84 22.77
N ASP A 193 4.46 -11.43 23.53
CA ASP A 193 5.20 -10.20 23.25
C ASP A 193 5.94 -10.34 21.92
N TRP A 194 5.85 -9.31 21.09
CA TRP A 194 6.56 -9.25 19.82
C TRP A 194 8.08 -9.32 19.97
N LYS A 195 8.61 -9.07 21.17
CA LYS A 195 10.04 -9.19 21.45
C LYS A 195 10.49 -10.62 21.74
N ALA A 196 9.61 -11.52 22.16
CA ALA A 196 9.96 -12.84 22.71
C ALA A 196 10.85 -13.68 21.80
N TYR A 197 10.63 -13.60 20.48
CA TYR A 197 11.41 -14.32 19.46
C TYR A 197 12.26 -13.39 18.60
N THR A 198 12.66 -12.24 19.12
CA THR A 198 13.51 -11.28 18.39
C THR A 198 14.86 -11.11 19.09
N PRO A 199 15.90 -10.64 18.39
CA PRO A 199 17.19 -10.34 19.02
C PRO A 199 17.13 -9.26 20.11
N LYS A 200 15.99 -8.54 20.24
CA LYS A 200 15.71 -7.54 21.27
C LYS A 200 14.98 -8.12 22.50
N GLY A 201 14.59 -9.40 22.47
CA GLY A 201 13.94 -10.08 23.58
C GLY A 201 14.95 -10.56 24.61
N THR A 202 14.75 -10.16 25.85
CA THR A 202 15.54 -10.62 27.00
C THR A 202 14.59 -10.90 28.15
N ILE A 203 14.85 -12.00 28.86
CA ILE A 203 14.13 -12.34 30.09
C ILE A 203 15.16 -12.72 31.15
N TYR A 204 15.06 -12.08 32.30
CA TYR A 204 15.84 -12.48 33.46
C TYR A 204 15.22 -13.74 34.06
N GLN A 205 15.93 -14.86 33.95
CA GLN A 205 15.56 -16.11 34.61
C GLN A 205 16.21 -16.14 35.99
N ARG A 206 15.36 -16.20 37.02
CA ARG A 206 15.76 -16.25 38.43
C ARG A 206 15.64 -17.68 38.96
#